data_AF-A0AAW0L4I2-F1
#
_entry.id   AF-A0AAW0L4I2-F1
#
_cell.length_a   1.000
_cell.length_b   1.000
_cell.length_c   1.000
_cell.angle_alpha   90.00
_cell.angle_beta   90.00
_cell.angle_gamma   90.00
#
_symmetry.space_group_name_H-M   'P 1'
#
loop_
_entity.id
_entity.type
_entity.pdbx_description
1 polymer ?
#
loop_
_entity_poly.entity_id
_entity_poly.type
_entity_poly.pdbx_seq_one_letter_code
_entity_poly.pdbx_strand_id
1 'polypeptide(L)'
;MALIKKGVSKHPDLIEIVRELANANPAHRKIFIHNLGWDTIVETLTFVFGKYGEIEDCKAITDRVFDKSKGYAFILFKHRSGTRKALKQP
;
A
#
# COMPACT_ATOMS: atom_id res chain seq x y z
N MET A 1 1.75 -20.52 9.24
CA MET A 1 0.79 -19.64 9.94
C MET A 1 0.03 -20.30 11.10
N ALA A 2 0.25 -21.59 11.44
CA ALA A 2 -0.52 -22.28 12.49
C ALA A 2 -0.13 -21.88 13.93
N LEU A 3 1.15 -21.57 14.17
CA LEU A 3 1.66 -21.26 15.52
C LEU A 3 1.12 -19.94 16.06
N ILE A 4 1.16 -18.87 15.25
CA ILE A 4 0.65 -17.54 15.61
C ILE A 4 -0.86 -17.61 15.90
N LYS A 5 -1.62 -18.35 15.07
CA LYS A 5 -3.07 -18.49 15.25
C LYS A 5 -3.44 -19.19 16.56
N LYS A 6 -2.65 -20.19 16.97
CA LYS A 6 -2.84 -20.98 18.20
C LYS A 6 -2.41 -20.23 19.46
N GLY A 7 -1.39 -19.35 19.36
CA GLY A 7 -0.96 -18.47 20.45
C GLY A 7 -1.98 -17.34 20.69
N VAL A 8 -2.43 -16.70 19.62
CA VAL A 8 -3.42 -15.60 19.67
C VAL A 8 -4.78 -16.05 20.23
N SER A 9 -5.21 -17.29 19.96
CA SER A 9 -6.45 -17.83 20.55
C SER A 9 -6.39 -18.02 22.07
N LYS A 10 -5.19 -18.06 22.67
CA LYS A 10 -4.99 -18.22 24.11
C LYS A 10 -4.79 -16.89 24.84
N HIS A 11 -4.39 -15.83 24.12
CA HIS A 11 -4.11 -14.51 24.65
C HIS A 11 -4.68 -13.44 23.70
N PRO A 12 -5.94 -13.01 23.90
CA PRO A 12 -6.62 -12.06 23.01
C PRO A 12 -6.00 -10.65 23.05
N ASP A 13 -5.34 -10.30 24.15
CA ASP A 13 -4.51 -9.10 24.32
C ASP A 13 -3.37 -9.00 23.31
N LEU A 14 -2.81 -10.13 22.86
CA LEU A 14 -1.74 -10.16 21.86
C LEU A 14 -2.23 -9.88 20.43
N ILE A 15 -3.55 -9.87 20.18
CA ILE A 15 -4.10 -9.59 18.84
C ILE A 15 -3.66 -8.22 18.35
N GLU A 16 -3.69 -7.23 19.22
CA GLU A 16 -3.39 -5.84 18.87
C GLU A 16 -1.90 -5.68 18.56
N ILE A 17 -1.04 -6.26 19.39
CA ILE A 17 0.42 -6.29 19.20
C ILE A 17 0.79 -7.01 17.90
N VAL A 18 0.19 -8.17 17.62
CA VAL A 18 0.44 -8.93 16.39
C VAL A 18 -0.01 -8.13 15.15
N ARG A 19 -1.12 -7.39 15.24
CA ARG A 19 -1.59 -6.51 14.15
C ARG A 19 -0.63 -5.33 13.95
N GLU A 20 -0.17 -4.69 15.02
CA GLU A 20 0.82 -3.61 14.94
C GLU A 20 2.12 -4.10 14.31
N LEU A 21 2.69 -5.21 14.79
CA LEU A 21 3.91 -5.80 14.23
C LEU A 21 3.74 -6.20 12.76
N ALA A 22 2.57 -6.72 12.39
CA ALA A 22 2.27 -7.06 11.00
C ALA A 22 2.10 -5.82 10.10
N ASN A 23 1.67 -4.69 10.65
CA ASN A 23 1.57 -3.40 9.96
C ASN A 23 2.91 -2.62 9.98
N ALA A 24 3.81 -2.88 10.93
CA ALA A 24 5.06 -2.16 11.06
C ALA A 24 5.96 -2.31 9.83
N ASN A 25 5.87 -3.42 9.10
CA ASN A 25 6.69 -3.63 7.91
C ASN A 25 6.10 -2.89 6.68
N PRO A 26 6.74 -1.80 6.20
CA PRO A 26 6.26 -1.03 5.05
C PRO A 26 6.26 -1.85 3.75
N ALA A 27 7.06 -2.92 3.65
CA ALA A 27 7.07 -3.79 2.48
C ALA A 27 5.71 -4.45 2.21
N HIS A 28 4.91 -4.67 3.26
CA HIS A 28 3.56 -5.25 3.13
C HIS A 28 2.49 -4.20 2.85
N ARG A 29 2.85 -2.91 2.94
CA ARG A 29 1.95 -1.78 2.79
C ARG A 29 2.14 -1.02 1.48
N LYS A 30 3.27 -1.24 0.81
CA LYS A 30 3.66 -0.59 -0.45
C LYS A 30 3.17 -1.38 -1.67
N ILE A 31 2.56 -0.69 -2.62
CA ILE A 31 2.26 -1.19 -3.96
C ILE A 31 3.13 -0.49 -5.01
N PHE A 32 3.42 -1.22 -6.08
CA PHE A 32 4.03 -0.70 -7.29
C PHE A 32 2.98 -0.72 -8.41
N ILE A 33 2.87 0.40 -9.11
CA ILE A 33 1.96 0.58 -10.22
C ILE A 33 2.80 0.92 -11.44
N HIS A 34 2.57 0.21 -12.54
CA HIS A 34 3.25 0.44 -13.81
C HIS A 34 2.22 0.63 -14.93
N ASN A 35 2.70 1.02 -16.11
CA ASN A 35 1.86 1.31 -17.28
C ASN A 35 0.87 2.48 -17.04
N LEU A 36 1.32 3.50 -16.30
CA LEU A 36 0.57 4.73 -16.09
C LEU A 36 0.65 5.62 -17.33
N GLY A 37 -0.44 6.33 -17.61
CA GLY A 37 -0.48 7.34 -18.67
C GLY A 37 0.49 8.48 -18.38
N TRP A 38 0.93 9.18 -19.43
CA TRP A 38 1.86 10.31 -19.28
C TRP A 38 1.27 11.47 -18.47
N ASP A 39 -0.05 11.59 -18.42
CA ASP A 39 -0.81 12.60 -17.67
C ASP A 39 -1.06 12.19 -16.20
N THR A 40 -0.65 10.98 -15.80
CA THR A 40 -0.90 10.50 -14.43
C THR A 40 -0.01 11.21 -13.42
N ILE A 41 -0.64 12.01 -12.57
CA ILE A 41 -0.02 12.69 -11.43
C ILE A 41 -0.38 12.03 -10.09
N VAL A 42 0.36 12.41 -9.04
CA VAL A 42 0.19 11.90 -7.68
C VAL A 42 -1.24 12.10 -7.15
N GLU A 43 -1.88 13.22 -7.47
CA GLU A 43 -3.27 13.49 -7.05
C GLU A 43 -4.26 12.49 -7.63
N THR A 44 -4.15 12.18 -8.93
CA THR A 44 -5.00 11.17 -9.59
C THR A 44 -4.83 9.80 -8.97
N LEU A 45 -3.58 9.40 -8.70
CA LEU A 45 -3.29 8.12 -8.03
C LEU A 45 -3.87 8.09 -6.62
N THR A 46 -3.69 9.16 -5.86
CA THR A 46 -4.19 9.26 -4.49
C THR A 46 -5.72 9.19 -4.45
N PHE A 47 -6.39 9.86 -5.39
CA PHE A 47 -7.84 9.81 -5.54
C PHE A 47 -8.35 8.41 -5.89
N VAL A 48 -7.74 7.75 -6.89
CA VAL A 48 -8.15 6.42 -7.34
C VAL A 48 -7.88 5.36 -6.29
N PHE A 49 -6.72 5.39 -5.63
CA PHE A 49 -6.32 4.37 -4.66
C PHE A 49 -6.79 4.66 -3.23
N GLY A 50 -7.16 5.90 -2.91
CA GLY A 50 -7.70 6.29 -1.61
C GLY A 50 -8.99 5.55 -1.25
N LYS A 51 -9.78 5.12 -2.27
CA LYS A 51 -10.98 4.28 -2.06
C LYS A 51 -10.67 2.90 -1.45
N TYR A 52 -9.44 2.41 -1.63
CA TYR A 52 -9.02 1.11 -1.10
C TYR A 52 -8.50 1.21 0.33
N GLY A 53 -7.98 2.37 0.73
CA GLY A 53 -7.53 2.65 2.08
C GLY A 53 -6.76 3.96 2.18
N GLU A 54 -6.47 4.36 3.41
CA GLU A 54 -5.69 5.57 3.69
C GLU A 54 -4.25 5.44 3.18
N ILE A 55 -3.82 6.44 2.41
CA ILE A 55 -2.49 6.52 1.82
C ILE A 55 -1.57 7.29 2.76
N GLU A 56 -0.44 6.68 3.09
CA GLU A 56 0.63 7.26 3.92
C GLU A 56 1.61 8.07 3.05
N ASP A 57 1.98 7.54 1.89
CA ASP A 57 2.87 8.22 0.94
C ASP A 57 2.53 7.79 -0.51
N CYS A 58 2.67 8.70 -1.47
CA CYS A 58 2.46 8.43 -2.88
C CYS A 58 3.52 9.14 -3.73
N LYS A 59 4.25 8.37 -4.52
CA LYS A 59 5.37 8.84 -5.32
C LYS A 59 5.24 8.39 -6.77
N ALA A 60 4.86 9.31 -7.65
CA ALA A 60 4.94 9.12 -9.10
C ALA A 60 6.38 9.40 -9.56
N ILE A 61 6.94 8.54 -10.40
CA ILE A 61 8.27 8.75 -10.95
C ILE A 61 8.14 9.33 -12.34
N THR A 62 8.54 10.60 -12.46
CA THR A 62 8.57 11.35 -13.71
C THR A 62 10.01 11.53 -14.17
N ASP A 63 10.20 11.61 -15.49
CA ASP A 63 11.50 11.92 -16.07
C ASP A 63 11.76 13.43 -15.99
N ARG A 64 12.84 13.84 -15.31
CA ARG A 64 13.18 15.25 -15.10
C ARG A 64 13.60 15.99 -16.37
N VAL A 65 13.90 15.28 -17.47
CA VAL A 65 14.35 15.89 -18.72
C VAL A 65 13.17 16.31 -19.59
N PHE A 66 12.11 15.52 -19.60
CA PHE A 66 10.91 15.79 -20.42
C PHE A 66 9.65 16.13 -19.61
N ASP A 67 9.75 16.13 -18.28
CA ASP A 67 8.64 16.26 -17.32
C ASP A 67 7.50 15.22 -17.53
N LYS A 68 7.77 14.20 -18.35
CA LYS A 68 6.81 13.14 -18.67
C LYS A 68 6.92 12.01 -17.66
N SER A 69 5.78 11.47 -17.23
CA SER A 69 5.74 10.30 -16.38
C SER A 69 6.51 9.13 -17.01
N LYS A 70 7.40 8.47 -16.24
CA LYS A 70 8.04 7.21 -16.68
C LYS A 70 7.05 6.05 -16.71
N GLY A 71 5.77 6.31 -16.40
CA GLY A 71 4.71 5.34 -16.44
C GLY A 71 4.68 4.42 -15.22
N TYR A 72 5.33 4.81 -14.11
CA TYR A 72 5.26 4.04 -12.87
C TYR A 72 5.22 4.91 -11.61
N ALA A 73 4.57 4.38 -10.58
CA ALA A 73 4.41 5.02 -9.29
C ALA A 73 4.45 4.01 -8.14
N PHE A 74 4.71 4.51 -6.96
CA PHE A 74 4.66 3.77 -5.71
C PHE A 74 3.64 4.40 -4.77
N ILE A 75 2.80 3.57 -4.16
CA ILE A 75 1.86 4.01 -3.13
C ILE A 75 2.11 3.19 -1.87
N LEU A 76 2.28 3.87 -0.75
CA LEU A 76 2.37 3.30 0.58
C LEU A 76 1.07 3.56 1.30
N PHE A 77 0.37 2.51 1.71
CA PHE A 77 -0.83 2.65 2.53
C PHE A 77 -0.47 2.71 4.02
N LYS A 78 -1.29 3.37 4.84
CA LYS A 78 -1.16 3.29 6.31
C LYS A 78 -1.39 1.86 6.80
N HIS A 79 -2.27 1.12 6.15
CA HIS A 79 -2.64 -0.24 6.55
C HIS A 79 -2.48 -1.24 5.42
N ARG A 80 -2.01 -2.45 5.75
CA ARG A 80 -1.88 -3.59 4.82
C ARG A 80 -3.21 -3.98 4.15
N SER A 81 -4.33 -3.68 4.82
CA SER A 81 -5.67 -3.89 4.28
C SER A 81 -5.89 -3.12 2.98
N GLY A 82 -5.38 -1.89 2.87
CA GLY A 82 -5.47 -1.06 1.66
C GLY A 82 -4.73 -1.69 0.48
N THR A 83 -3.49 -2.11 0.73
CA THR A 83 -2.63 -2.84 -0.23
C THR A 83 -3.33 -4.09 -0.76
N ARG A 84 -3.90 -4.91 0.14
CA ARG A 84 -4.59 -6.15 -0.24
C ARG A 84 -5.88 -5.90 -1.02
N LYS A 85 -6.60 -4.80 -0.76
CA LYS A 85 -7.79 -4.42 -1.52
C LYS A 85 -7.41 -3.93 -2.91
N ALA A 86 -6.41 -3.05 -3.00
CA ALA A 86 -5.90 -2.53 -4.27
C ALA A 86 -5.37 -3.65 -5.19
N LEU A 87 -4.66 -4.65 -4.64
CA LEU A 87 -4.15 -5.79 -5.43
C LEU A 87 -5.24 -6.77 -5.90
N LYS A 88 -6.45 -6.73 -5.31
CA LYS A 88 -7.54 -7.65 -5.67
C LYS A 88 -8.40 -7.16 -6.82
N GLN A 89 -8.41 -5.86 -7.07
CA GLN A 89 -9.20 -5.22 -8.10
C GLN A 89 -8.26 -4.28 -8.88
N PRO A 90 -7.61 -4.78 -9.95
CA PRO A 90 -6.86 -3.93 -10.86
C PRO A 90 -7.80 -2.91 -11.54
#